data_AF-A0AAW4DNH7-F1
#
_entry.id   AF-A0AAW4DNH7-F1
#
_cell.length_a   1.000
_cell.length_b   1.000
_cell.length_c   1.000
_cell.angle_alpha   90.00
_cell.angle_beta   90.00
_cell.angle_gamma   90.00
#
_symmetry.space_group_name_H-M   'P 1'
#
loop_
_entity.id
_entity.type
_entity.pdbx_description
1 polymer ?
#
loop_
_entity_poly.entity_id
_entity_poly.type
_entity_poly.pdbx_seq_one_letter_code
_entity_poly.pdbx_strand_id
1 'polypeptide(L)' 'MAYIQKRGNSWQAQISWYDLQNKRRYKTKSGFLTKTAAKKWANEMEVAKQDS' A
#
# COMPACT_ATOMS: atom_id res chain seq x y z
N MET A 1 -7.42 -1.10 3.23
CA MET A 1 -7.57 -1.83 1.96
C MET A 1 -6.32 -1.59 1.11
N ALA A 2 -5.58 -2.65 0.82
CA ALA A 2 -4.43 -2.63 -0.08
C ALA A 2 -4.82 -2.98 -1.52
N TYR A 3 -4.33 -2.20 -2.48
CA TYR A 3 -4.47 -2.39 -3.92
C TYR A 3 -3.10 -2.65 -4.54
N ILE A 4 -2.95 -3.75 -5.25
CA ILE A 4 -1.68 -4.16 -5.87
C ILE A 4 -1.91 -4.34 -7.37
N GLN A 5 -1.10 -3.66 -8.17
CA GLN A 5 -1.18 -3.72 -9.63
C GLN A 5 0.20 -3.93 -10.25
N LYS A 6 0.24 -4.56 -11.41
CA LYS A 6 1.46 -4.69 -12.23
C LYS A 6 1.54 -3.48 -13.17
N ARG A 7 2.69 -2.79 -13.20
CA ARG A 7 3.01 -1.73 -14.16
C ARG A 7 4.25 -2.12 -14.96
N GLY A 8 4.02 -2.56 -16.20
CA GLY A 8 5.08 -3.05 -17.09
C GLY A 8 5.83 -4.22 -16.45
N ASN A 9 7.13 -4.05 -16.20
CA ASN A 9 7.99 -5.04 -15.55
C ASN A 9 8.04 -4.94 -14.02
N SER A 10 7.30 -4.02 -13.42
CA SER A 10 7.31 -3.78 -11.98
C SER A 10 5.93 -3.95 -11.35
N TRP A 11 5.91 -4.06 -10.04
CA TRP A 11 4.71 -4.09 -9.21
C TRP A 11 4.58 -2.78 -8.44
N GLN A 12 3.34 -2.38 -8.22
CA GLN A 12 2.96 -1.22 -7.43
C GLN A 12 1.96 -1.65 -6.35
N ALA A 13 2.16 -1.15 -5.15
CA ALA A 13 1.21 -1.24 -4.06
C ALA A 13 0.65 0.14 -3.71
N GLN A 14 -0.63 0.19 -3.38
CA GLN A 14 -1.34 1.34 -2.87
C GLN A 14 -2.11 0.92 -1.63
N ILE A 15 -2.03 1.70 -0.57
CA ILE A 15 -2.85 1.53 0.62
C ILE A 15 -3.78 2.73 0.74
N SER A 16 -5.01 2.48 1.16
CA SER A 16 -5.99 3.53 1.49
C SER A 16 -6.41 3.43 2.95
N TRP A 17 -6.63 4.57 3.60
CA TRP A 17 -7.13 4.66 4.97
C TRP A 17 -7.90 5.97 5.18
N TYR A 18 -8.76 6.01 6.18
CA TYR A 18 -9.37 7.26 6.63
C TYR A 18 -8.48 7.87 7.71
N ASP A 19 -8.22 9.17 7.61
CA ASP A 19 -7.56 9.91 8.69
C ASP A 19 -8.58 10.31 9.78
N LEU A 20 -8.09 10.95 10.85
CA LEU A 20 -8.92 11.43 11.97
C LEU A 20 -10.01 12.42 11.54
N GLN A 21 -9.87 13.04 10.36
CA GLN A 21 -10.85 13.96 9.79
C GLN A 21 -11.85 13.23 8.86
N ASN A 22 -11.86 11.89 8.89
CA ASN A 22 -12.65 11.03 8.01
C ASN A 22 -12.35 11.25 6.51
N LYS A 23 -11.16 11.76 6.17
CA LYS A 23 -10.73 11.94 4.78
C LYS A 23 -9.94 10.73 4.31
N ARG A 24 -10.26 10.25 3.11
CA ARG A 24 -9.58 9.11 2.51
C ARG A 24 -8.18 9.52 2.04
N ARG A 25 -7.15 8.97 2.70
CA ARG A 25 -5.74 9.10 2.35
C ARG A 25 -5.28 7.88 1.57
N TYR A 26 -4.27 8.09 0.75
CA TYR A 26 -3.62 7.05 -0.03
C TYR A 26 -2.11 7.18 0.07
N LYS A 27 -1.42 6.05 0.08
CA LYS A 27 0.04 5.99 -0.03
C LYS A 27 0.38 4.92 -1.04
N THR A 28 1.16 5.31 -2.02
CA THR A 28 1.56 4.48 -3.15
C THR A 28 3.05 4.25 -3.09
N LYS A 29 3.48 3.03 -3.44
CA LYS A 29 4.88 2.71 -3.72
C LYS A 29 4.94 1.81 -4.94
N SER A 30 5.82 2.15 -5.88
CA SER A 30 6.02 1.44 -7.14
C SER A 30 7.48 1.01 -7.28
N GLY A 31 7.75 0.14 -8.26
CA GLY A 31 9.10 -0.35 -8.54
C GLY A 31 9.43 -1.67 -7.84
N PHE A 32 8.44 -2.39 -7.31
CA PHE A 32 8.68 -3.70 -6.73
C PHE A 32 8.98 -4.72 -7.84
N LEU A 33 10.02 -5.53 -7.66
CA LEU A 33 10.35 -6.60 -8.61
C LEU A 33 9.30 -7.72 -8.59
N THR A 34 8.67 -7.96 -7.43
CA THR A 34 7.71 -9.05 -7.25
C THR A 34 6.40 -8.58 -6.61
N LYS A 35 5.31 -9.30 -6.92
CA LYS A 35 4.00 -9.10 -6.28
C LYS A 35 4.08 -9.28 -4.76
N THR A 36 4.88 -10.24 -4.31
CA THR A 36 5.08 -10.55 -2.89
C THR A 36 5.74 -9.39 -2.14
N ALA A 37 6.75 -8.74 -2.74
CA ALA A 37 7.37 -7.55 -2.14
C ALA A 37 6.37 -6.39 -2.03
N ALA A 38 5.56 -6.16 -3.07
CA ALA A 38 4.50 -5.16 -3.04
C ALA A 38 3.46 -5.47 -1.95
N LYS A 39 3.07 -6.74 -1.78
CA LYS A 39 2.12 -7.18 -0.75
C LYS A 39 2.69 -7.04 0.66
N LYS A 40 3.96 -7.44 0.87
CA LYS A 40 4.64 -7.32 2.16
C LYS A 40 4.68 -5.86 2.62
N TRP A 41 5.10 -4.95 1.74
CA TRP A 41 5.10 -3.52 2.04
C TRP A 41 3.70 -2.98 2.33
N ALA A 42 2.68 -3.41 1.58
CA ALA A 42 1.30 -2.98 1.84
C ALA A 42 0.80 -3.44 3.22
N ASN A 43 1.09 -4.70 3.59
CA ASN A 43 0.75 -5.24 4.91
C ASN A 43 1.46 -4.50 6.05
N GLU A 44 2.78 -4.28 5.92
CA GLU A 44 3.56 -3.49 6.90
C GLU A 44 2.95 -2.10 7.11
N MET A 45 2.51 -1.46 6.03
CA MET A 45 1.89 -0.14 6.10
C MET A 45 0.44 -0.15 6.61
N GLU A 46 -0.29 -1.27 6.52
CA GLU A 46 -1.60 -1.42 7.15
C GLU A 46 -1.46 -1.69 8.65
N VAL A 47 -0.49 -2.51 9.06
CA VAL A 47 -0.16 -2.78 10.47
C VAL A 47 0.35 -1.52 11.17
N ALA A 48 1.27 -0.77 10.55
CA ALA A 48 1.79 0.47 11.11
C ALA A 48 0.73 1.57 11.33
N LYS A 49 -0.48 1.42 10.78
CA LYS A 49 -1.61 2.33 11.06
C LYS A 49 -2.46 1.92 12.25
N GLN A 50 -2.39 0.66 12.69
CA GLN A 50 -3.19 0.16 13.81
C GLN A 50 -2.59 0.50 15.17
N ASP A 51 -1.34 0.99 15.20
CA ASP A 51 -0.56 1.24 16.41
C ASP A 51 -0.44 2.75 16.75
N SER A 52 -1.42 3.59 16.40
CA SER A 52 -1.37 5.05 16.65
C SER A 52 -2.70 5.65 17.04
#